data_AF-A0A3D4HZW3-F1
#
_entry.id   AF-A0A3D4HZW3-F1
#
_cell.length_a   1.000
_cell.length_b   1.000
_cell.length_c   1.000
_cell.angle_alpha   90.00
_cell.angle_beta   90.00
_cell.angle_gamma   90.00
#
_symmetry.space_group_name_H-M   'P 1'
#
loop_
_entity.id
_entity.type
_entity.pdbx_description
1 polymer ?
#
loop_
_entity_poly.entity_id
_entity_poly.type
_entity_poly.pdbx_seq_one_letter_code
_entity_poly.pdbx_strand_id
1 'polypeptide(L)' 'HQFFMFRNQENNEINVVYKRKNGNYGLLEPDTE' A
#
# COMPACT_ATOMS: atom_id res chain seq x y z
N HIS A 1 4.27 4.58 13.72
CA HIS A 1 3.46 4.00 12.62
C HIS A 1 3.75 4.79 11.35
N GLN A 2 4.38 4.19 10.33
CA GLN A 2 4.77 4.86 9.08
C GLN A 2 4.20 4.14 7.84
N PHE A 3 3.20 3.29 8.07
CA PHE A 3 2.46 2.54 7.06
C PHE A 3 0.98 2.51 7.44
N PHE A 4 0.13 2.32 6.43
CA PHE A 4 -1.31 2.18 6.57
C PHE A 4 -1.82 1.09 5.61
N MET A 5 -2.59 0.15 6.15
CA MET A 5 -3.20 -0.94 5.40
C MET A 5 -4.65 -0.62 5.14
N PHE A 6 -5.11 -0.87 3.91
CA PHE A 6 -6.49 -0.60 3.49
C PHE A 6 -6.96 -1.63 2.46
N ARG A 7 -8.28 -1.70 2.28
CA ARG A 7 -8.88 -2.44 1.17
C ARG A 7 -9.10 -1.50 0.00
N ASN A 8 -8.49 -1.79 -1.14
CA ASN A 8 -8.65 -1.01 -2.36
C ASN A 8 -10.08 -1.17 -2.89
N GLN A 9 -10.73 -0.05 -3.23
CA GLN A 9 -12.13 -0.03 -3.68
C GLN A 9 -12.30 -0.59 -5.09
N GLU A 10 -11.28 -0.54 -5.93
CA GLU A 10 -11.38 -0.94 -7.34
C GLU A 10 -11.38 -2.47 -7.50
N ASN A 11 -10.55 -3.17 -6.72
CA ASN A 11 -10.34 -4.61 -6.83
C ASN A 11 -10.63 -5.40 -5.54
N ASN A 12 -10.98 -4.72 -4.44
CA ASN A 12 -11.18 -5.32 -3.11
C ASN A 12 -9.95 -6.01 -2.51
N GLU A 13 -8.76 -5.77 -3.05
CA GLU A 13 -7.51 -6.31 -2.55
C GLU A 13 -6.97 -5.52 -1.35
N ILE A 14 -6.08 -6.14 -0.58
CA ILE A 14 -5.41 -5.49 0.54
C ILE A 14 -4.12 -4.84 0.06
N ASN A 15 -4.04 -3.52 0.20
CA ASN A 15 -2.87 -2.74 -0.19
C ASN A 15 -2.27 -2.06 1.05
N VAL A 16 -0.97 -1.77 1.00
CA VAL A 16 -0.25 -1.08 2.07
C VAL A 16 0.46 0.15 1.52
N VAL A 17 0.09 1.33 2.00
CA VAL A 17 0.85 2.56 1.74
C VAL A 17 1.88 2.78 2.85
N TYR A 18 3.10 3.19 2.50
CA TYR A 18 4.17 3.44 3.46
C TYR A 18 5.01 4.66 3.09
N LYS A 19 5.59 5.35 4.09
CA LYS A 19 6.50 6.47 3.88
C LYS A 19 7.93 5.96 3.66
N ARG A 20 8.52 6.34 2.52
CA ARG A 20 9.92 6.04 2.17
C ARG A 20 10.87 7.01 2.88
N LYS A 21 12.13 6.60 3.03
CA LYS A 21 13.18 7.41 3.68
C LYS A 21 13.43 8.76 2.98
N ASN A 22 13.16 8.85 1.69
CA ASN A 22 13.29 10.09 0.90
C ASN A 22 12.06 11.02 1.00
N GLY A 23 11.09 10.72 1.87
CA GLY A 23 9.90 11.54 2.08
C GLY A 23 8.72 11.25 1.17
N ASN A 24 8.93 10.48 0.09
CA ASN A 24 7.84 10.03 -0.80
C ASN A 24 7.07 8.86 -0.22
N TYR A 25 5.91 8.55 -0.79
CA TYR A 25 5.13 7.37 -0.46
C TYR A 25 5.40 6.22 -1.44
N GLY A 26 5.26 5.00 -0.96
CA GLY A 26 5.20 3.79 -1.77
C GLY A 26 3.91 3.02 -1.50
N LEU A 27 3.48 2.25 -2.48
CA LEU A 27 2.34 1.35 -2.41
C LEU A 27 2.87 -0.08 -2.58
N LEU A 28 2.45 -0.98 -1.70
CA LEU A 28 2.60 -2.42 -1.88
C LEU A 28 1.22 -2.98 -2.24
N GLU A 29 1.18 -3.68 -3.37
CA GLU A 29 0.01 -4.39 -3.89
C GLU A 29 0.31 -5.88 -3.83
N PRO A 30 -0.71 -6.74 -3.66
CA PRO A 30 -0.52 -8.18 -3.71
C PRO A 30 -0.16 -8.60 -5.14
N ASP A 31 0.73 -9.59 -5.27
CA ASP A 31 0.99 -10.23 -6.55
C ASP A 31 -0.25 -11.08 -6.93
N THR A 32 -0.82 -10.81 -8.10
CA THR A 32 -1.79 -11.71 -8.73
C THR A 32 -1.01 -12.82 -9.43
N GLU A 33 -1.08 -14.06 -8.92
CA GLU A 33 -0.69 -15.26 -9.68
C GLU A 33 -1.59 -15.47 -10.91
#